data_AF-A0A7T4Y6V5-F1
#
_entry.id   AF-A0A7T4Y6V5-F1
#
_cell.length_a   1.000
_cell.length_b   1.000
_cell.length_c   1.000
_cell.angle_alpha   90.00
_cell.angle_beta   90.00
_cell.angle_gamma   90.00
#
_symmetry.space_group_name_H-M   'P 1'
#
loop_
_entity.id
_entity.type
_entity.pdbx_description
1 polymer ?
#
loop_
_entity_poly.entity_id
_entity_poly.type
_entity_poly.pdbx_seq_one_letter_code
_entity_poly.pdbx_strand_id
1 'polypeptide(L)'
;IANSFSSKGPATVQGVLERDDMQKVCSDYPDRSKVPAAVAKKVETAEQQKIRYPADNRWLGDWKEGEKVAQLGRGMQFSDPPGGVNGGNCYACHQMTKAEISFGNIGPSLYQYGKLRGNSEAVLKYTWGKIWDSNAFAACSNMPRFGHKGILTEQQIRDVMALLLDPASPVNQ
;
A
#
# COMPACT_ATOMS: atom_id res chain seq x y z
N ILE A 1 5.34 19.48 -18.73
CA ILE A 1 4.39 18.74 -17.88
C ILE A 1 3.11 19.55 -17.67
N ALA A 2 3.12 20.71 -17.01
CA ALA A 2 1.89 21.46 -16.68
C ALA A 2 0.91 21.69 -17.86
N ASN A 3 1.42 22.08 -19.03
CA ASN A 3 0.58 22.36 -20.22
C ASN A 3 0.09 21.10 -20.96
N SER A 4 0.51 19.91 -20.52
CA SER A 4 0.18 18.62 -21.16
C SER A 4 -0.97 17.89 -20.46
N PHE A 5 -1.45 18.39 -19.32
CA PHE A 5 -2.50 17.75 -18.51
C PHE A 5 -3.69 18.68 -18.29
N SER A 6 -4.87 18.10 -18.10
CA SER A 6 -6.08 18.79 -17.65
C SER A 6 -6.72 18.02 -16.50
N SER A 7 -7.33 18.74 -15.56
CA SER A 7 -8.00 18.14 -14.41
C SER A 7 -9.35 17.56 -14.82
N LYS A 8 -9.71 16.39 -14.30
CA LYS A 8 -11.03 15.78 -14.51
C LYS A 8 -11.36 14.81 -13.38
N GLY A 9 -12.58 14.93 -12.85
CA GLY A 9 -13.01 14.12 -11.71
C GLY A 9 -12.08 14.33 -10.51
N PRO A 10 -11.67 13.26 -9.80
CA PRO A 10 -10.73 13.36 -8.68
C PRO A 10 -9.27 13.59 -9.10
N ALA A 11 -8.92 13.42 -10.38
CA ALA A 11 -7.55 13.60 -10.87
C ALA A 11 -7.30 15.07 -11.23
N THR A 12 -6.31 15.70 -10.58
CA THR A 12 -5.98 17.13 -10.77
C THR A 12 -4.59 17.31 -11.36
N VAL A 13 -4.41 18.38 -12.16
CA VAL A 13 -3.08 18.79 -12.65
C VAL A 13 -2.13 19.06 -11.47
N GLN A 14 -2.63 19.68 -10.40
CA GLN A 14 -1.85 19.92 -9.19
C GLN A 14 -1.33 18.61 -8.59
N GLY A 15 -2.18 17.59 -8.42
CA GLY A 15 -1.77 16.29 -7.87
C GLY A 15 -0.74 15.55 -8.73
N VAL A 16 -0.71 15.79 -10.05
CA VAL A 16 0.33 15.26 -10.95
C VAL A 16 1.65 16.02 -10.80
N LEU A 17 1.60 17.34 -10.59
CA LEU A 17 2.80 18.19 -10.51
C LEU A 17 3.45 18.17 -9.12
N GLU A 18 2.65 18.02 -8.07
CA GLU A 18 3.12 18.00 -6.69
C GLU A 18 3.78 16.66 -6.37
N ARG A 19 5.12 16.68 -6.36
CA ARG A 19 5.96 15.59 -5.90
C ARG A 19 6.53 15.93 -4.54
N ASP A 20 6.29 15.07 -3.55
CA ASP A 20 7.05 15.16 -2.29
C ASP A 20 8.51 14.73 -2.48
N ASP A 21 9.32 14.90 -1.43
CA ASP A 21 10.76 14.67 -1.53
C ASP A 21 11.10 13.21 -1.86
N MET A 22 10.34 12.25 -1.35
CA MET A 22 10.51 10.84 -1.74
C MET A 22 10.24 10.65 -3.23
N GLN A 23 9.13 11.18 -3.76
CA GLN A 23 8.80 11.09 -5.18
C GLN A 23 9.84 11.76 -6.07
N LYS A 24 10.37 12.92 -5.67
CA LYS A 24 11.46 13.59 -6.40
C LYS A 24 12.70 12.72 -6.46
N VAL A 25 13.19 12.25 -5.30
CA VAL A 25 14.38 11.39 -5.21
C VAL A 25 14.20 10.10 -6.02
N CYS A 26 13.08 9.40 -5.85
CA CYS A 26 12.85 8.13 -6.54
C CYS A 26 12.60 8.29 -8.05
N SER A 27 12.29 9.51 -8.54
CA SER A 27 12.24 9.77 -9.98
C SER A 27 13.63 9.69 -10.63
N ASP A 28 14.71 9.94 -9.87
CA ASP A 28 16.09 9.81 -10.35
C ASP A 28 16.57 8.35 -10.34
N TYR A 29 15.81 7.44 -9.70
CA TYR A 29 16.10 6.02 -9.57
C TYR A 29 14.92 5.15 -10.01
N PRO A 30 14.65 5.06 -11.34
CA PRO A 30 13.54 4.24 -11.86
C PRO A 30 13.70 2.74 -11.57
N ASP A 31 14.93 2.28 -11.35
CA ASP A 31 15.25 0.95 -10.84
C ASP A 31 15.70 1.06 -9.39
N ARG A 32 14.86 0.59 -8.46
CA ARG A 32 15.14 0.68 -7.02
C ARG A 32 16.43 -0.06 -6.61
N SER A 33 16.87 -1.05 -7.38
CA SER A 33 18.12 -1.79 -7.09
C SER A 33 19.37 -0.92 -7.27
N LYS A 34 19.23 0.22 -7.96
CA LYS A 34 20.30 1.19 -8.21
C LYS A 34 20.31 2.36 -7.22
N VAL A 35 19.39 2.39 -6.26
CA VAL A 35 19.36 3.44 -5.23
C VAL A 35 20.57 3.26 -4.30
N PRO A 36 21.46 4.27 -4.16
CA PRO A 36 22.59 4.16 -3.26
C PRO A 36 22.15 3.97 -1.81
N ALA A 37 22.85 3.14 -1.04
CA ALA A 37 22.47 2.80 0.33
C ALA A 37 22.26 4.02 1.25
N ALA A 38 23.10 5.06 1.10
CA ALA A 38 22.95 6.30 1.86
C ALA A 38 21.68 7.08 1.50
N VAL A 39 21.26 7.05 0.23
CA VAL A 39 20.01 7.65 -0.23
C VAL A 39 18.83 6.83 0.27
N ALA A 40 18.89 5.50 0.14
CA ALA A 40 17.86 4.59 0.62
C ALA A 40 17.59 4.79 2.12
N LYS A 41 18.66 4.80 2.94
CA LYS A 41 18.54 5.02 4.38
C LYS A 41 17.89 6.36 4.74
N LYS A 42 18.22 7.43 4.01
CA LYS A 42 17.60 8.76 4.21
C LYS A 42 16.11 8.73 3.92
N VAL A 43 15.71 8.15 2.78
CA VAL A 43 14.31 8.00 2.39
C VAL A 43 13.56 7.16 3.43
N GLU A 44 14.07 5.97 3.76
CA GLU A 44 13.42 5.07 4.72
C GLU A 44 13.26 5.72 6.10
N THR A 45 14.28 6.42 6.60
CA THR A 45 14.20 7.15 7.89
C THR A 45 13.12 8.23 7.85
N ALA A 46 13.05 9.00 6.75
CA ALA A 46 12.07 10.08 6.62
C ALA A 46 10.63 9.55 6.48
N GLU A 47 10.43 8.47 5.72
CA GLU A 47 9.10 7.88 5.53
C GLU A 47 8.62 7.13 6.77
N GLN A 48 9.52 6.50 7.56
CA GLN A 48 9.15 5.88 8.84
C GLN A 48 8.48 6.85 9.81
N GLN A 49 8.96 8.10 9.86
CA GLN A 49 8.39 9.15 10.72
C GLN A 49 6.98 9.60 10.28
N LYS A 50 6.56 9.25 9.07
CA LYS A 50 5.25 9.62 8.51
C LYS A 50 4.20 8.53 8.71
N ILE A 51 4.57 7.38 9.28
CA ILE A 51 3.65 6.30 9.61
C ILE A 51 2.78 6.71 10.80
N ARG A 52 1.46 6.59 10.65
CA ARG A 52 0.51 6.76 11.75
C ARG A 52 0.02 5.38 12.16
N TYR A 53 0.36 4.98 13.37
CA TYR A 53 -0.08 3.70 13.96
C TYR A 53 -1.45 3.87 14.64
N PRO A 54 -2.24 2.78 14.73
CA PRO A 54 -3.54 2.83 15.40
C PRO A 54 -3.35 3.18 16.89
N ALA A 55 -4.07 4.20 17.37
CA ALA A 55 -3.93 4.69 18.74
C ALA A 55 -4.56 3.76 19.79
N ASP A 56 -5.49 2.91 19.38
CA ASP A 56 -6.29 2.06 20.26
C ASP A 56 -5.74 0.63 20.41
N ASN A 57 -4.55 0.35 19.84
CA ASN A 57 -3.93 -0.99 19.77
C ASN A 57 -4.81 -2.07 19.12
N ARG A 58 -5.90 -1.69 18.46
CA ARG A 58 -6.65 -2.61 17.59
C ARG A 58 -5.94 -2.58 16.25
N TRP A 59 -5.53 -3.72 15.72
CA TRP A 59 -4.76 -3.77 14.47
C TRP A 59 -5.55 -4.38 13.32
N LEU A 60 -6.40 -5.35 13.64
CA LEU A 60 -7.14 -6.15 12.67
C LEU A 60 -8.59 -5.69 12.62
N GLY A 61 -9.11 -5.54 11.41
CA GLY A 61 -10.51 -5.32 11.09
C GLY A 61 -11.20 -6.63 10.67
N ASP A 62 -12.04 -6.58 9.64
CA ASP A 62 -12.71 -7.76 9.08
C ASP A 62 -11.99 -8.23 7.80
N TRP A 63 -11.49 -9.47 7.80
CA TRP A 63 -10.80 -10.03 6.63
C TRP A 63 -11.68 -10.10 5.39
N LYS A 64 -13.02 -10.20 5.54
CA LYS A 64 -13.96 -10.21 4.41
C LYS A 64 -14.02 -8.86 3.71
N GLU A 65 -14.00 -7.77 4.48
CA GLU A 65 -13.88 -6.43 3.92
C GLU A 65 -12.48 -6.21 3.35
N GLY A 66 -11.46 -6.80 3.97
CA GLY A 66 -10.09 -6.78 3.49
C GLY A 66 -9.96 -7.38 2.10
N GLU A 67 -10.64 -8.50 1.83
CA GLU A 67 -10.70 -9.12 0.51
C GLU A 67 -11.31 -8.17 -0.52
N LYS A 68 -12.38 -7.45 -0.18
CA LYS A 68 -12.97 -6.45 -1.08
C LYS A 68 -11.99 -5.32 -1.38
N VAL A 69 -11.27 -4.83 -0.37
CA VAL A 69 -10.23 -3.79 -0.55
C VAL A 69 -9.11 -4.31 -1.46
N ALA A 70 -8.66 -5.55 -1.26
CA ALA A 70 -7.60 -6.17 -2.04
C ALA A 70 -7.99 -6.39 -3.52
N GLN A 71 -9.25 -6.74 -3.78
CA GLN A 71 -9.80 -6.98 -5.12
C GLN A 71 -10.16 -5.69 -5.86
N LEU A 72 -10.56 -4.63 -5.14
CA LEU A 72 -11.02 -3.40 -5.76
C LEU A 72 -9.84 -2.63 -6.39
N GLY A 73 -9.87 -2.49 -7.72
CA GLY A 73 -8.88 -1.74 -8.50
C GLY A 73 -9.28 -0.31 -8.87
N ARG A 74 -10.45 0.16 -8.43
CA ARG A 74 -10.97 1.51 -8.73
C ARG A 74 -10.62 2.52 -7.64
N GLY A 75 -10.70 3.80 -7.97
CA GLY A 75 -10.50 4.90 -7.05
C GLY A 75 -9.55 5.96 -7.60
N MET A 76 -9.90 7.23 -7.38
CA MET A 76 -9.09 8.41 -7.72
C MET A 76 -8.68 8.56 -9.20
N GLN A 77 -9.23 7.77 -10.13
CA GLN A 77 -8.99 7.95 -11.55
C GLN A 77 -9.86 9.07 -12.11
N PHE A 78 -9.46 9.70 -13.21
CA PHE A 78 -10.23 10.78 -13.84
C PHE A 78 -11.65 10.36 -14.29
N SER A 79 -11.88 9.05 -14.47
CA SER A 79 -13.16 8.46 -14.84
C SER A 79 -14.01 8.03 -13.64
N ASP A 80 -13.44 8.03 -12.44
CA ASP A 80 -14.18 7.65 -11.24
C ASP A 80 -15.08 8.79 -10.76
N PRO A 81 -16.27 8.49 -10.24
CA PRO A 81 -17.13 9.49 -9.62
C PRO A 81 -16.46 10.05 -8.34
N PRO A 82 -16.60 11.36 -8.04
CA PRO A 82 -16.18 11.92 -6.76
C PRO A 82 -16.86 11.22 -5.58
N GLY A 83 -16.10 10.98 -4.50
CA GLY A 83 -16.61 10.32 -3.30
C GLY A 83 -16.76 8.79 -3.39
N GLY A 84 -16.33 8.18 -4.50
CA GLY A 84 -16.27 6.72 -4.61
C GLY A 84 -15.29 6.08 -3.61
N VAL A 85 -15.52 4.80 -3.29
CA VAL A 85 -14.62 4.01 -2.45
C VAL A 85 -13.38 3.63 -3.26
N ASN A 86 -12.21 3.91 -2.70
CA ASN A 86 -10.93 3.50 -3.27
C ASN A 86 -10.58 2.09 -2.82
N GLY A 87 -9.99 1.30 -3.72
CA GLY A 87 -9.43 0.00 -3.39
C GLY A 87 -7.91 -0.03 -3.32
N GLY A 88 -7.37 -1.13 -2.80
CA GLY A 88 -5.94 -1.37 -2.68
C GLY A 88 -5.33 -2.03 -3.91
N ASN A 89 -6.15 -2.69 -4.74
CA ASN A 89 -5.74 -3.42 -5.95
C ASN A 89 -4.58 -4.41 -5.69
N CYS A 90 -4.56 -5.03 -4.52
CA CYS A 90 -3.44 -5.83 -4.05
C CYS A 90 -3.15 -7.02 -4.97
N TYR A 91 -4.21 -7.66 -5.50
CA TYR A 91 -4.08 -8.78 -6.43
C TYR A 91 -3.41 -8.41 -7.75
N ALA A 92 -3.41 -7.14 -8.17
CA ALA A 92 -2.67 -6.72 -9.36
C ALA A 92 -1.15 -6.92 -9.22
N CYS A 93 -0.63 -7.06 -8.00
CA CYS A 93 0.80 -7.18 -7.71
C CYS A 93 1.18 -8.46 -6.95
N HIS A 94 0.24 -9.05 -6.20
CA HIS A 94 0.53 -10.11 -5.24
C HIS A 94 -0.45 -11.28 -5.41
N GLN A 95 0.07 -12.51 -5.36
CA GLN A 95 -0.74 -13.65 -4.97
C GLN A 95 -1.07 -13.55 -3.48
N MET A 96 -2.34 -13.71 -3.09
CA MET A 96 -2.76 -13.62 -1.68
C MET A 96 -3.45 -14.90 -1.20
N THR A 97 -4.54 -15.32 -1.84
CA THR A 97 -5.21 -16.59 -1.52
C THR A 97 -4.79 -17.68 -2.51
N LYS A 98 -4.96 -18.95 -2.13
CA LYS A 98 -4.74 -20.08 -3.05
C LYS A 98 -5.84 -20.20 -4.11
N ALA A 99 -7.06 -19.79 -3.77
CA ALA A 99 -8.24 -19.96 -4.60
C ALA A 99 -8.34 -18.91 -5.71
N GLU A 100 -7.84 -17.69 -5.47
CA GLU A 100 -7.79 -16.65 -6.50
C GLU A 100 -6.69 -16.98 -7.52
N ILE A 101 -7.08 -17.07 -8.79
CA ILE A 101 -6.18 -17.39 -9.91
C ILE A 101 -5.73 -16.14 -10.66
N SER A 102 -6.43 -15.01 -10.48
CA SER A 102 -6.09 -13.73 -11.08
C SER A 102 -5.21 -12.92 -10.12
N PHE A 103 -3.89 -13.05 -10.26
CA PHE A 103 -2.94 -12.27 -9.49
C PHE A 103 -1.69 -11.88 -10.30
N GLY A 104 -1.06 -10.78 -9.91
CA GLY A 104 0.21 -10.32 -10.46
C GLY A 104 1.42 -10.84 -9.68
N ASN A 105 2.61 -10.51 -10.20
CA ASN A 105 3.90 -10.97 -9.69
C ASN A 105 4.95 -9.84 -9.59
N ILE A 106 4.50 -8.58 -9.58
CA ILE A 106 5.37 -7.42 -9.36
C ILE A 106 5.92 -7.44 -7.93
N GLY A 107 5.06 -7.78 -6.97
CA GLY A 107 5.41 -8.00 -5.58
C GLY A 107 5.57 -9.49 -5.28
N PRO A 108 6.14 -9.83 -4.10
CA PRO A 108 6.22 -11.22 -3.66
C PRO A 108 4.83 -11.82 -3.41
N SER A 109 4.73 -13.15 -3.45
CA SER A 109 3.53 -13.83 -2.93
C SER A 109 3.34 -13.49 -1.44
N LEU A 110 2.09 -13.21 -1.09
CA LEU A 110 1.60 -13.00 0.28
C LEU A 110 0.75 -14.20 0.74
N TYR A 111 0.72 -15.28 -0.04
CA TYR A 111 0.05 -16.50 0.38
C TYR A 111 0.67 -17.03 1.68
N GLN A 112 -0.20 -17.39 2.63
CA GLN A 112 0.17 -17.83 3.98
C GLN A 112 0.95 -16.80 4.79
N TYR A 113 0.81 -15.49 4.50
CA TYR A 113 1.58 -14.44 5.18
C TYR A 113 1.54 -14.52 6.70
N GLY A 114 0.33 -14.58 7.30
CA GLY A 114 0.15 -14.71 8.74
C GLY A 114 0.61 -16.06 9.28
N LYS A 115 0.34 -17.15 8.55
CA LYS A 115 0.79 -18.51 8.92
C LYS A 115 2.31 -18.63 8.98
N LEU A 116 3.03 -17.96 8.08
CA LEU A 116 4.49 -18.00 7.99
C LEU A 116 5.18 -17.03 8.96
N ARG A 117 4.54 -15.92 9.31
CA ARG A 117 5.14 -14.84 10.12
C ARG A 117 4.64 -14.80 11.56
N GLY A 118 3.49 -15.38 11.86
CA GLY A 118 2.79 -15.20 13.12
C GLY A 118 2.17 -13.81 13.26
N ASN A 119 1.83 -13.41 14.48
CA ASN A 119 1.11 -12.18 14.80
C ASN A 119 1.74 -11.39 15.97
N SER A 120 3.07 -11.47 16.13
CA SER A 120 3.78 -10.68 17.14
C SER A 120 3.60 -9.17 16.89
N GLU A 121 3.79 -8.36 17.93
CA GLU A 121 3.71 -6.89 17.81
C GLU A 121 4.65 -6.34 16.72
N ALA A 122 5.84 -6.92 16.59
CA ALA A 122 6.79 -6.56 15.54
C ALA A 122 6.23 -6.84 14.13
N VAL A 123 5.55 -7.97 13.94
CA VAL A 123 4.88 -8.30 12.67
C VAL A 123 3.73 -7.33 12.41
N LEU A 124 2.88 -7.07 13.41
CA LEU A 124 1.76 -6.13 13.26
C LEU A 124 2.23 -4.72 12.86
N LYS A 125 3.24 -4.19 13.56
CA LYS A 125 3.81 -2.87 13.24
C LYS A 125 4.46 -2.83 11.87
N TYR A 126 5.17 -3.89 11.49
CA TYR A 126 5.80 -3.99 10.17
C TYR A 126 4.76 -4.06 9.05
N THR A 127 3.75 -4.93 9.16
CA THR A 127 2.71 -5.11 8.13
C THR A 127 1.90 -3.83 7.97
N TRP A 128 1.50 -3.20 9.09
CA TRP A 128 0.83 -1.90 9.06
C TRP A 128 1.66 -0.84 8.37
N GLY A 129 2.93 -0.71 8.80
CA GLY A 129 3.85 0.26 8.23
C GLY A 129 4.05 0.04 6.73
N LYS A 130 4.17 -1.22 6.29
CA LYS A 130 4.32 -1.57 4.88
C LYS A 130 3.12 -1.18 4.02
N ILE A 131 1.90 -1.33 4.54
CA ILE A 131 0.68 -0.90 3.85
C ILE A 131 0.55 0.63 3.87
N TRP A 132 0.83 1.26 5.02
CA TRP A 132 0.75 2.71 5.19
C TRP A 132 1.73 3.45 4.29
N ASP A 133 3.00 3.04 4.33
CA ASP A 133 4.11 3.61 3.58
C ASP A 133 5.18 2.54 3.30
N SER A 134 5.10 1.93 2.11
CA SER A 134 6.04 0.89 1.68
C SER A 134 7.50 1.36 1.60
N ASN A 135 7.73 2.67 1.39
CA ASN A 135 9.03 3.29 1.18
C ASN A 135 9.80 3.46 2.51
N ALA A 136 9.10 3.40 3.65
CA ALA A 136 9.70 3.37 4.98
C ALA A 136 10.58 2.11 5.23
N PHE A 137 10.40 1.05 4.44
CA PHE A 137 11.08 -0.23 4.62
C PHE A 137 11.80 -0.72 3.35
N ALA A 138 11.64 0.00 2.25
CA ALA A 138 12.24 -0.31 0.96
C ALA A 138 12.17 0.96 0.11
N ALA A 139 13.21 1.78 0.16
CA ALA A 139 13.26 3.01 -0.62
C ALA A 139 12.93 2.75 -2.10
N CYS A 140 12.13 3.65 -2.67
CA CYS A 140 11.63 3.60 -4.04
C CYS A 140 10.88 2.29 -4.35
N SER A 141 10.09 1.81 -3.39
CA SER A 141 9.19 0.68 -3.62
C SER A 141 8.09 1.05 -4.62
N ASN A 142 7.77 0.12 -5.52
CA ASN A 142 6.65 0.26 -6.46
C ASN A 142 5.27 0.15 -5.77
N MET A 143 5.21 -0.37 -4.53
CA MET A 143 3.96 -0.46 -3.80
C MET A 143 3.49 0.95 -3.38
N PRO A 144 2.24 1.36 -3.66
CA PRO A 144 1.73 2.67 -3.25
C PRO A 144 1.81 2.90 -1.74
N ARG A 145 1.99 4.15 -1.32
CA ARG A 145 1.93 4.54 0.10
C ARG A 145 0.49 4.81 0.52
N PHE A 146 -0.29 3.75 0.67
CA PHE A 146 -1.76 3.82 0.73
C PHE A 146 -2.28 4.70 1.86
N GLY A 147 -1.73 4.54 3.06
CA GLY A 147 -2.13 5.36 4.23
C GLY A 147 -1.58 6.77 4.15
N HIS A 148 -0.30 6.93 3.80
CA HIS A 148 0.33 8.26 3.71
C HIS A 148 -0.35 9.17 2.68
N LYS A 149 -0.77 8.62 1.54
CA LYS A 149 -1.47 9.37 0.48
C LYS A 149 -2.98 9.41 0.64
N GLY A 150 -3.53 8.84 1.72
CA GLY A 150 -4.97 8.82 1.98
C GLY A 150 -5.76 8.05 0.92
N ILE A 151 -5.12 7.08 0.26
CA ILE A 151 -5.77 6.20 -0.72
C ILE A 151 -6.74 5.28 -0.01
N LEU A 152 -6.25 4.65 1.06
CA LEU A 152 -7.05 3.81 1.94
C LEU A 152 -7.27 4.52 3.27
N THR A 153 -8.49 4.39 3.78
CA THR A 153 -8.81 4.81 5.15
C THR A 153 -8.14 3.89 6.16
N GLU A 154 -8.04 4.34 7.41
CA GLU A 154 -7.51 3.52 8.50
C GLU A 154 -8.29 2.20 8.66
N GLN A 155 -9.63 2.23 8.52
CA GLN A 155 -10.45 1.03 8.58
C GLN A 155 -10.12 0.05 7.45
N GLN A 156 -9.98 0.51 6.21
CA GLN A 156 -9.60 -0.36 5.10
C GLN A 156 -8.20 -0.96 5.30
N ILE A 157 -7.26 -0.23 5.92
CA ILE A 157 -5.94 -0.77 6.27
C ILE A 157 -6.09 -1.87 7.34
N ARG A 158 -6.91 -1.67 8.36
CA ARG A 158 -7.23 -2.70 9.39
C ARG A 158 -7.84 -3.95 8.76
N ASP A 159 -8.73 -3.78 7.78
CA ASP A 159 -9.37 -4.89 7.09
C ASP A 159 -8.37 -5.69 6.24
N VAL A 160 -7.47 -5.01 5.50
CA VAL A 160 -6.38 -5.67 4.77
C VAL A 160 -5.38 -6.34 5.72
N MET A 161 -5.10 -5.73 6.88
CA MET A 161 -4.31 -6.36 7.94
C MET A 161 -4.95 -7.68 8.39
N ALA A 162 -6.26 -7.70 8.61
CA ALA A 162 -7.00 -8.92 8.95
C ALA A 162 -6.94 -9.95 7.82
N LEU A 163 -7.10 -9.53 6.56
CA LEU A 163 -6.93 -10.43 5.42
C LEU A 163 -5.56 -11.11 5.42
N LEU A 164 -4.48 -10.40 5.75
CA LEU A 164 -3.14 -10.99 5.75
C LEU A 164 -2.85 -11.85 6.99
N LEU A 165 -3.39 -11.49 8.16
CA LEU A 165 -2.92 -12.01 9.46
C LEU A 165 -3.94 -12.86 10.22
N ASP A 166 -5.23 -12.74 9.93
CA ASP A 166 -6.26 -13.52 10.61
C ASP A 166 -6.10 -15.02 10.27
N PRO A 167 -6.02 -15.92 11.26
CA PRO A 167 -5.94 -17.36 11.02
C PRO A 167 -7.14 -17.94 10.25
N ALA A 168 -8.30 -17.29 10.27
CA ALA A 168 -9.50 -17.67 9.53
C ALA A 168 -9.55 -17.09 8.11
N SER A 169 -8.65 -16.17 7.76
CA SER A 169 -8.58 -15.61 6.41
C SER A 169 -8.23 -16.69 5.37
N PRO A 170 -8.81 -16.64 4.16
CA PRO A 170 -8.44 -17.53 3.04
C PRO A 170 -6.96 -17.42 2.63
N VAL A 171 -6.27 -16.34 3.00
CA VAL A 171 -4.81 -16.20 2.78
C VAL A 171 -4.03 -17.23 3.59
N ASN A 172 -4.53 -17.59 4.77
CA ASN A 172 -3.81 -18.41 5.75
C ASN A 172 -4.29 -19.87 5.82
N GLN A 173 -5.22 -20.28 4.96
CA GLN A 173 -5.70 -21.68 4.89
C GLN A 173 -4.71 -22.58 4.14
#